data_AF-A0A660S5B2-F1
#
_entry.id   AF-A0A660S5B2-F1
#
_cell.length_a   1.000
_cell.length_b   1.000
_cell.length_c   1.000
_cell.angle_alpha   90.00
_cell.angle_beta   90.00
_cell.angle_gamma   90.00
#
_symmetry.space_group_name_H-M   'P 1'
#
loop_
_entity.id
_entity.type
_entity.pdbx_description
1 polymer ?
#
loop_
_entity_poly.entity_id
_entity_poly.type
_entity_poly.pdbx_seq_one_letter_code
_entity_poly.pdbx_strand_id
1 'polypeptide(L)'
;MQLREILKDIQPLNITGDVEKEINNIVFNSKLASPNSLFVALKGAQHDGISYVSEAISKGAVAILAQEYPVPRHNGITYIQAS
;
A
#
# COMPACT_ATOMS: atom_id res chain seq x y z
N MET A 1 -3.79 12.81 -5.82
CA MET A 1 -5.13 12.63 -5.20
C MET A 1 -4.96 12.23 -3.73
N GLN A 2 -5.86 12.55 -2.81
CA GLN A 2 -5.67 12.15 -1.39
C GLN A 2 -6.02 10.67 -1.18
N LEU A 3 -5.28 9.99 -0.31
CA LEU A 3 -5.48 8.56 0.00
C LEU A 3 -6.91 8.29 0.51
N ARG A 4 -7.44 9.12 1.40
CA ARG A 4 -8.82 8.99 1.90
C ARG A 4 -9.87 8.93 0.78
N GLU A 5 -9.63 9.62 -0.34
CA GLU A 5 -10.56 9.65 -1.48
C GLU A 5 -10.54 8.32 -2.23
N ILE A 6 -9.38 7.67 -2.32
CA ILE A 6 -9.23 6.32 -2.87
C ILE A 6 -9.96 5.30 -1.98
N LEU A 7 -9.93 5.50 -0.66
CA LEU A 7 -10.52 4.58 0.31
C LEU A 7 -12.05 4.68 0.43
N LYS A 8 -12.70 5.68 -0.18
CA LYS A 8 -14.16 5.88 -0.06
C LYS A 8 -14.99 4.69 -0.56
N ASP A 9 -14.52 4.03 -1.61
CA ASP A 9 -15.20 2.90 -2.23
C ASP A 9 -14.65 1.54 -1.76
N ILE A 10 -13.78 1.56 -0.76
CA ILE A 10 -13.17 0.37 -0.17
C ILE A 10 -13.72 0.23 1.26
N GLN A 11 -13.96 -1.00 1.72
CA GLN A 11 -14.26 -1.30 3.12
C GLN A 11 -13.00 -1.84 3.79
N PRO A 12 -12.06 -0.96 4.23
CA PRO A 12 -10.88 -1.42 4.92
C PRO A 12 -11.26 -2.05 6.26
N LEU A 13 -10.69 -3.22 6.53
CA LEU A 13 -10.80 -3.88 7.83
C LEU A 13 -10.06 -3.10 8.90
N ASN A 14 -8.92 -2.50 8.54
CA ASN A 14 -8.10 -1.72 9.45
C ASN A 14 -7.18 -0.74 8.68
N ILE A 15 -6.89 0.41 9.29
CA ILE A 15 -5.98 1.42 8.74
C ILE A 15 -5.00 1.83 9.84
N THR A 16 -3.71 1.86 9.52
CA THR A 16 -2.67 2.36 10.43
C THR A 16 -1.79 3.36 9.71
N GLY A 17 -1.83 4.62 10.12
CA GLY A 17 -1.06 5.72 9.53
C GLY A 17 -1.95 6.88 9.09
N ASP A 18 -1.40 7.75 8.26
CA ASP A 18 -2.05 8.97 7.79
C ASP A 18 -2.80 8.74 6.47
N VAL A 19 -4.09 9.05 6.45
CA VAL A 19 -4.99 8.93 5.28
C VAL A 19 -5.08 10.22 4.45
N GLU A 20 -4.50 11.33 4.91
CA GLU A 20 -4.49 12.60 4.18
C GLU A 20 -3.32 12.69 3.18
N LYS A 21 -2.48 11.64 3.11
CA LYS A 21 -1.36 11.57 2.18
C LYS A 21 -1.79 11.75 0.73
N GLU A 22 -0.96 12.47 -0.01
CA GLU A 22 -1.09 12.54 -1.46
C GLU A 22 -0.58 11.25 -2.10
N ILE A 23 -1.40 10.72 -3.01
CA ILE A 23 -1.12 9.56 -3.85
C ILE A 23 -1.09 10.01 -5.31
N ASN A 24 0.03 9.75 -5.98
CA ASN A 24 0.25 10.10 -7.38
C ASN A 24 -0.16 8.98 -8.33
N ASN A 25 -0.02 7.74 -7.89
CA ASN A 25 -0.31 6.55 -8.67
C ASN A 25 -0.59 5.35 -7.77
N ILE A 26 -1.38 4.42 -8.30
CA ILE A 26 -1.67 3.12 -7.67
C ILE A 26 -0.96 2.06 -8.51
N VAL A 27 -0.16 1.22 -7.86
CA VAL A 27 0.65 0.21 -8.55
C VAL A 27 0.48 -1.16 -7.90
N PHE A 28 0.42 -2.19 -8.75
CA PHE A 28 0.32 -3.60 -8.34
C PHE A 28 1.65 -4.35 -8.50
N ASN A 29 2.62 -3.70 -9.15
CA ASN A 29 3.97 -4.19 -9.32
C ASN A 29 4.90 -3.21 -8.61
N SER A 30 5.62 -3.69 -7.58
CA SER A 30 6.59 -2.91 -6.82
C SER A 30 7.61 -2.22 -7.72
N LYS A 31 7.92 -2.80 -8.88
CA LYS A 31 8.89 -2.23 -9.83
C LYS A 31 8.45 -0.91 -10.44
N LEU A 32 7.15 -0.65 -10.46
CA LEU A 32 6.54 0.57 -11.01
C LEU A 32 6.24 1.61 -9.94
N ALA A 33 6.52 1.31 -8.66
CA ALA A 33 6.37 2.28 -7.59
C ALA A 33 7.29 3.48 -7.81
N SER A 34 6.81 4.63 -7.38
CA SER A 34 7.45 5.93 -7.47
C SER A 34 7.13 6.74 -6.20
N PRO A 35 7.74 7.92 -5.99
CA PRO A 35 7.36 8.79 -4.89
C PRO A 35 5.85 9.05 -4.84
N ASN A 36 5.28 8.90 -3.65
CA ASN A 36 3.85 9.03 -3.36
C ASN A 36 2.97 7.96 -4.05
N SER A 37 3.48 6.75 -4.28
CA SER A 37 2.63 5.64 -4.73
C SER A 37 1.82 5.01 -3.60
N LEU A 38 0.65 4.49 -3.94
CA LEU A 38 -0.04 3.42 -3.22
C LEU A 38 0.34 2.09 -3.87
N PHE A 39 0.99 1.19 -3.11
CA PHE A 39 1.25 -0.17 -3.57
C PHE A 39 0.16 -1.13 -3.09
N VAL A 40 -0.39 -1.92 -4.02
CA VAL A 40 -1.40 -2.93 -3.74
C VAL A 40 -0.74 -4.30 -3.72
N ALA A 41 -0.49 -4.82 -2.51
CA ALA A 41 0.09 -6.12 -2.26
C ALA A 41 -1.00 -7.20 -2.32
N LEU A 42 -1.30 -7.67 -3.53
CA LEU A 42 -2.23 -8.77 -3.74
C LEU A 42 -1.58 -10.13 -3.44
N LYS A 43 -2.31 -11.02 -2.76
CA LYS A 43 -1.91 -12.41 -2.58
C LYS A 43 -2.22 -13.17 -3.87
N GLY A 44 -1.21 -13.53 -4.64
CA GLY A 44 -1.34 -14.31 -5.87
C GLY A 44 -0.99 -15.79 -5.67
N ALA A 45 -1.37 -16.63 -6.65
CA ALA A 45 -1.06 -18.07 -6.61
C ALA A 45 0.45 -18.38 -6.75
N GLN A 46 1.19 -17.53 -7.49
CA GLN A 46 2.63 -17.69 -7.72
C GLN A 46 3.50 -16.70 -6.95
N HIS A 47 2.94 -15.53 -6.60
CA HIS A 47 3.67 -14.45 -5.96
C HIS A 47 2.84 -13.86 -4.83
N ASP A 48 3.44 -13.76 -3.65
CA ASP A 48 2.86 -13.06 -2.51
C ASP A 48 3.25 -11.58 -2.57
N GLY A 49 2.30 -10.70 -2.87
CA GLY A 49 2.51 -9.25 -2.96
C GLY A 49 3.14 -8.64 -1.71
N ILE A 50 2.92 -9.24 -0.54
CA ILE A 50 3.50 -8.79 0.74
C ILE A 50 5.03 -8.85 0.70
N SER A 51 5.60 -9.83 -0.01
CA SER A 51 7.06 -9.99 -0.15
C SER A 51 7.72 -8.83 -0.88
N TYR A 52 6.95 -8.02 -1.62
CA TYR A 52 7.45 -6.88 -2.39
C TYR A 52 7.19 -5.51 -1.75
N VAL A 53 6.61 -5.49 -0.54
CA VAL A 53 6.32 -4.24 0.19
C VAL A 53 7.59 -3.43 0.43
N SER A 54 8.68 -4.07 0.86
CA SER A 54 9.96 -3.39 1.09
C SER A 54 10.52 -2.77 -0.20
N GLU A 55 10.35 -3.42 -1.35
CA GLU A 55 10.78 -2.88 -2.65
C GLU A 55 9.90 -1.69 -3.06
N ALA A 56 8.58 -1.76 -2.86
CA ALA A 56 7.69 -0.65 -3.17
C ALA A 56 8.00 0.57 -2.29
N ILE A 57 8.25 0.37 -0.99
CA ILE A 57 8.61 1.44 -0.05
C ILE A 57 9.94 2.08 -0.46
N SER A 58 10.96 1.28 -0.81
CA SER A 58 12.26 1.83 -1.23
C SER A 58 12.20 2.67 -2.50
N LYS A 59 11.16 2.44 -3.33
CA LYS A 59 10.86 3.22 -4.54
C LYS A 59 9.95 4.43 -4.30
N GLY A 60 9.51 4.65 -3.07
CA GLY A 60 8.76 5.83 -2.67
C GLY A 60 7.26 5.61 -2.46
N ALA A 61 6.80 4.35 -2.39
CA ALA A 61 5.44 4.09 -1.95
C ALA A 61 5.25 4.57 -0.50
N VAL A 62 4.20 5.37 -0.28
CA VAL A 62 3.88 5.97 1.03
C VAL A 62 2.70 5.28 1.70
N ALA A 63 1.99 4.43 0.97
CA ALA A 63 0.87 3.65 1.43
C ALA A 63 0.87 2.24 0.83
N ILE A 64 0.41 1.26 1.61
CA ILE A 64 0.37 -0.16 1.26
C ILE A 64 -1.04 -0.68 1.52
N LEU A 65 -1.69 -1.26 0.51
CA LEU A 65 -2.95 -2.00 0.65
C LEU A 65 -2.67 -3.50 0.57
N ALA A 66 -3.11 -4.28 1.56
CA ALA A 66 -2.86 -5.73 1.63
C ALA A 66 -3.98 -6.46 2.37
N GLN A 67 -4.12 -7.78 2.16
CA GLN A 67 -5.05 -8.62 2.94
C GLN A 67 -4.56 -8.88 4.37
N GLU A 68 -3.24 -8.93 4.54
CA GLU A 68 -2.57 -9.16 5.81
C GLU A 68 -1.53 -8.06 6.04
N TYR A 69 -1.26 -7.72 7.30
CA TYR A 69 -0.25 -6.72 7.61
C TYR A 69 1.15 -7.22 7.26
N PRO A 70 1.94 -6.46 6.48
CA PRO A 70 3.33 -6.80 6.25
C PRO A 70 4.13 -6.71 7.54
N VAL A 71 5.07 -7.65 7.72
CA VAL A 71 6.03 -7.69 8.82
C VAL A 71 7.42 -7.76 8.21
N PRO A 72 8.33 -6.81 8.50
CA PRO A 72 8.19 -5.69 9.44
C PRO A 72 7.33 -4.53 8.92
N ARG A 73 6.86 -3.67 9.85
CA ARG A 73 6.23 -2.39 9.54
C ARG A 73 7.26 -1.27 9.59
N HIS A 74 7.17 -0.35 8.64
CA HIS A 74 8.06 0.79 8.49
C HIS A 74 7.37 2.08 8.99
N ASN A 75 8.10 2.90 9.73
CA ASN A 75 7.60 4.20 10.18
C ASN A 75 7.32 5.11 8.98
N GLY A 76 6.27 5.93 9.09
CA GLY A 76 5.88 6.86 8.04
C GLY A 76 5.13 6.22 6.86
N ILE A 77 4.85 4.91 6.89
CA ILE A 77 4.02 4.23 5.89
C ILE A 77 2.59 4.06 6.40
N THR A 78 1.61 4.29 5.53
CA THR A 78 0.20 4.02 5.84
C THR A 78 -0.16 2.62 5.36
N TYR A 79 -0.61 1.76 6.27
CA TYR A 79 -1.01 0.40 5.97
C TYR A 79 -2.53 0.29 6.00
N ILE A 80 -3.11 -0.19 4.90
CA ILE A 80 -4.54 -0.43 4.72
C ILE A 80 -4.75 -1.93 4.59
N GLN A 81 -5.50 -2.51 5.52
CA GLN A 81 -5.94 -3.89 5.45
C GLN A 81 -7.33 -3.95 4.81
N ALA A 82 -7.51 -4.76 3.77
CA ALA A 82 -8.80 -4.97 3.11
C ALA A 82 -8.93 -6.40 2.58
N SER A 83 -10.15 -6.95 2.60
CA SER A 83 -10.51 -8.29 2.09
C SER A 83 -11.01 -8.26 0.66
#